data_AF-A0A2E7MP28-F1
#
_entry.id   AF-A0A2E7MP28-F1
#
_cell.length_a   1.000
_cell.length_b   1.000
_cell.length_c   1.000
_cell.angle_alpha   90.00
_cell.angle_beta   90.00
_cell.angle_gamma   90.00
#
_symmetry.space_group_name_H-M   'P 1'
#
loop_
_entity.id
_entity.type
_entity.pdbx_description
1 polymer ?
#
loop_
_entity_poly.entity_id
_entity_poly.type
_entity_poly.pdbx_seq_one_letter_code
_entity_poly.pdbx_strand_id
1 'polypeptide(L)'
;MQDSKKTKTQLIEELEKLRTRLAVLEKENGAESLAETSGSSRPLRRKLQAEIKFIGDFGLLEASGVNLSEGGICFEMEGEIPFELEFEIDGQVFEERANLVWMGQGEKSRRQLGFKFVPAEESETSGLLWLHKELNKLDKLNGDP
;
A
#
# COMPACT_ATOMS: atom_id res chain seq x y z
N MET A 1 34.57 7.95 -14.23
CA MET A 1 33.47 8.27 -15.15
C MET A 1 34.04 8.79 -16.46
N GLN A 2 34.10 7.95 -17.49
CA GLN A 2 34.47 8.32 -18.87
C GLN A 2 33.47 7.78 -19.91
N ASP A 3 32.27 7.38 -19.50
CA ASP A 3 31.27 6.84 -20.43
C ASP A 3 30.75 7.90 -21.41
N SER A 4 30.93 9.19 -21.10
CA SER A 4 30.59 10.31 -21.98
C SER A 4 31.48 10.44 -23.23
N LYS A 5 32.57 9.65 -23.34
CA LYS A 5 33.45 9.62 -24.53
C LYS A 5 33.30 8.37 -25.38
N LYS A 6 32.46 7.41 -24.98
CA LYS A 6 32.29 6.15 -25.71
C LYS A 6 31.29 6.31 -26.84
N THR A 7 31.61 5.75 -28.00
CA THR A 7 30.67 5.73 -29.13
C THR A 7 29.54 4.73 -28.84
N LYS A 8 28.39 4.94 -29.48
CA LYS A 8 27.20 4.07 -29.32
C LYS A 8 27.52 2.59 -29.55
N THR A 9 28.41 2.29 -30.48
CA THR A 9 28.87 0.93 -30.78
C THR A 9 29.70 0.32 -29.65
N GLN A 10 30.58 1.09 -29.02
CA GLN A 10 31.36 0.62 -27.86
C GLN A 10 30.46 0.32 -26.65
N LEU A 11 29.41 1.12 -26.44
CA LEU A 11 28.44 0.88 -25.37
C LEU A 11 27.60 -0.38 -25.61
N ILE A 12 27.25 -0.66 -26.88
CA ILE A 12 26.51 -1.89 -27.23
C ILE A 12 27.40 -3.13 -27.00
N GLU A 13 28.66 -3.08 -27.41
CA GLU A 13 29.60 -4.19 -27.22
C GLU A 13 29.88 -4.47 -25.73
N GLU A 14 30.03 -3.42 -24.91
CA GLU A 14 30.15 -3.56 -23.46
C GLU A 14 28.89 -4.17 -22.83
N LEU A 15 27.69 -3.75 -23.28
CA LEU A 15 26.43 -4.31 -22.78
C LEU A 15 26.27 -5.79 -23.14
N GLU A 16 26.64 -6.19 -24.35
CA GLU A 16 26.59 -7.59 -24.75
C GLU A 16 27.57 -8.44 -23.94
N LYS A 17 28.80 -7.94 -23.76
CA LYS A 17 29.82 -8.61 -22.95
C LYS A 17 29.41 -8.76 -21.48
N LEU A 18 28.76 -7.75 -20.91
CA LEU A 18 28.23 -7.79 -19.54
C LEU A 18 27.08 -8.79 -19.40
N ARG A 19 26.16 -8.85 -20.38
CA ARG A 19 25.07 -9.82 -20.40
C ARG A 19 25.57 -11.26 -20.50
N THR A 20 26.56 -11.53 -21.34
CA THR A 20 27.18 -12.86 -21.42
C THR A 20 27.88 -13.23 -20.12
N ARG A 21 28.58 -12.29 -19.48
CA ARG A 21 29.28 -12.54 -18.21
C ARG A 21 28.31 -12.83 -17.06
N LEU A 22 27.18 -12.14 -17.02
CA LEU A 22 26.11 -12.42 -16.05
C LEU A 22 25.50 -13.80 -16.27
N ALA A 23 25.21 -14.19 -17.51
CA ALA A 23 24.67 -15.51 -17.82
C ALA A 23 25.62 -16.66 -17.44
N VAL A 24 26.94 -16.44 -17.55
CA VAL A 24 27.96 -17.40 -17.08
C VAL A 24 27.99 -17.47 -15.56
N LEU A 25 27.99 -16.32 -14.87
CA LEU A 25 28.00 -16.26 -13.40
C LEU A 25 26.72 -16.83 -12.77
N GLU A 26 25.55 -16.60 -13.38
CA GLU A 26 24.28 -17.20 -12.95
C GLU A 26 24.28 -18.72 -13.11
N LYS A 27 24.95 -19.23 -14.16
CA LYS A 27 25.11 -20.67 -14.40
C LYS A 27 26.16 -21.30 -13.47
N GLU A 28 27.22 -20.56 -13.13
CA GLU A 28 28.28 -21.00 -12.21
C GLU A 28 27.83 -20.94 -10.74
N ASN A 29 26.98 -19.99 -10.35
CA ASN A 29 26.39 -19.90 -9.01
C ASN A 29 25.14 -20.80 -8.81
N GLY A 30 24.71 -21.53 -9.84
CA GLY A 30 23.47 -22.32 -9.83
C GLY A 30 23.53 -23.66 -9.09
N ALA A 31 24.58 -23.95 -8.31
CA ALA A 31 24.76 -25.27 -7.69
C ALA A 31 24.88 -25.31 -6.16
N GLU A 32 25.02 -24.19 -5.45
CA GLU A 32 25.04 -24.22 -3.97
C GLU A 32 24.24 -23.07 -3.36
N SER A 33 23.30 -23.45 -2.48
CA SER A 33 22.45 -22.62 -1.62
C SER A 33 21.09 -22.16 -2.19
N LEU A 34 20.32 -23.10 -2.75
CA LEU A 34 18.87 -23.10 -2.57
C LEU A 34 18.53 -23.64 -1.17
N ALA A 35 18.92 -22.90 -0.14
CA ALA A 35 18.43 -23.06 1.22
C ALA A 35 17.55 -21.84 1.53
N GLU A 36 16.23 -22.06 1.43
CA GLU A 36 15.20 -21.38 2.22
C GLU A 36 15.25 -19.84 2.27
N THR A 37 14.98 -19.18 1.14
CA THR A 37 14.15 -17.97 1.20
C THR A 37 12.72 -18.40 0.95
N SER A 38 11.99 -18.62 2.05
CA SER A 38 10.53 -18.72 2.09
C SER A 38 9.93 -17.62 1.22
N GLY A 39 9.49 -18.02 0.02
CA GLY A 39 8.78 -17.13 -0.88
C GLY A 39 7.51 -16.69 -0.18
N SER A 40 7.51 -15.46 0.33
CA SER A 40 6.28 -14.75 0.68
C SER A 40 5.52 -14.52 -0.63
N SER A 41 4.81 -15.54 -1.10
CA SER A 41 3.91 -15.40 -2.23
C SER A 41 2.87 -14.36 -1.86
N ARG A 42 2.85 -13.23 -2.57
CA ARG A 42 1.82 -12.22 -2.35
C ARG A 42 0.45 -12.88 -2.53
N PRO A 43 -0.52 -12.68 -1.61
CA PRO A 43 -1.85 -13.24 -1.75
C PRO A 43 -2.49 -12.86 -3.09
N LEU A 44 -3.25 -13.79 -3.67
CA LEU A 44 -3.94 -13.57 -4.93
C LEU A 44 -4.95 -12.41 -4.80
N ARG A 45 -4.81 -11.40 -5.66
CA ARG A 45 -5.73 -10.26 -5.73
C ARG A 45 -6.92 -10.61 -6.63
N ARG A 46 -8.13 -10.50 -6.10
CA ARG A 46 -9.37 -10.68 -6.87
C ARG A 46 -9.97 -9.32 -7.19
N LYS A 47 -10.66 -9.21 -8.33
CA LYS A 47 -11.48 -8.02 -8.61
C LYS A 47 -12.62 -8.00 -7.58
N LEU A 48 -12.79 -6.87 -6.92
CA LEU A 48 -13.84 -6.64 -5.95
C LEU A 48 -14.80 -5.60 -6.51
N GLN A 49 -16.09 -5.91 -6.48
CA GLN A 49 -17.17 -4.98 -6.79
C GLN A 49 -18.01 -4.82 -5.54
N ALA A 50 -17.54 -3.97 -4.62
CA ALA A 50 -18.17 -3.68 -3.34
C ALA A 50 -18.09 -2.18 -3.06
N GLU A 51 -19.11 -1.66 -2.38
CA GLU A 51 -19.02 -0.35 -1.75
C GLU A 51 -18.21 -0.49 -0.46
N ILE A 52 -17.24 0.38 -0.26
CA ILE A 52 -16.35 0.38 0.91
C ILE A 52 -16.55 1.69 1.64
N LYS A 53 -16.91 1.60 2.92
CA LYS A 53 -16.94 2.71 3.87
C LYS A 53 -15.77 2.55 4.81
N PHE A 54 -15.17 3.67 5.23
CA PHE A 54 -14.07 3.62 6.18
C PHE A 54 -14.01 4.89 7.01
N ILE A 55 -13.50 4.76 8.23
CA ILE A 55 -13.19 5.88 9.11
C ILE A 55 -11.71 5.81 9.49
N GLY A 56 -11.04 6.96 9.37
CA GLY A 56 -9.67 7.12 9.84
C GLY A 56 -9.64 7.02 11.35
N ASP A 57 -8.83 6.11 11.86
CA ASP A 57 -8.72 5.84 13.29
C ASP A 57 -7.42 6.45 13.86
N PHE A 58 -7.15 7.69 13.46
CA PHE A 58 -5.97 8.41 13.89
C PHE A 58 -6.40 9.75 14.47
N GLY A 59 -6.08 9.99 15.74
CA GLY A 59 -6.39 11.24 16.42
C GLY A 59 -5.39 12.35 16.04
N LEU A 60 -4.11 12.10 16.35
CA LEU A 60 -3.00 12.97 16.01
C LEU A 60 -1.86 12.12 15.46
N LEU A 61 -1.34 12.51 14.30
CA LEU A 61 -0.17 11.87 13.71
C LEU A 61 1.00 12.85 13.77
N GLU A 62 2.12 12.39 14.30
CA GLU A 62 3.37 13.12 14.27
C GLU A 62 4.08 12.83 12.94
N ALA A 63 4.51 13.90 12.26
CA ALA A 63 5.15 13.81 10.96
C ALA A 63 6.29 14.83 10.84
N SER A 64 7.33 14.44 10.10
CA SER A 64 8.46 15.28 9.75
C SER A 64 8.25 15.91 8.38
N GLY A 65 8.39 17.23 8.28
CA GLY A 65 8.28 17.93 7.01
C GLY A 65 9.45 17.58 6.07
N VAL A 66 9.14 17.20 4.82
CA VAL A 66 10.12 16.90 3.77
C VAL A 66 10.36 18.14 2.90
N ASN A 67 9.29 18.78 2.42
CA ASN A 67 9.37 20.05 1.68
C ASN A 67 8.03 20.82 1.72
N LEU A 68 8.10 22.11 1.41
CA LEU A 68 6.97 23.03 1.37
C LEU A 68 7.06 23.91 0.12
N SER A 69 5.93 24.14 -0.53
CA SER A 69 5.75 25.11 -1.60
C SER A 69 4.51 25.96 -1.32
N GLU A 70 4.28 27.00 -2.11
CA GLU A 70 3.06 27.82 -2.03
C GLU A 70 1.78 26.99 -2.21
N GLY A 71 1.84 25.89 -2.98
CA GLY A 71 0.69 25.05 -3.30
C GLY A 71 0.53 23.78 -2.45
N GLY A 72 1.44 23.50 -1.51
CA GLY A 72 1.33 22.28 -0.70
C GLY A 72 2.58 21.89 0.08
N ILE A 73 2.39 20.92 0.97
CA ILE A 73 3.40 20.38 1.88
C ILE A 73 3.58 18.87 1.64
N CYS A 74 4.81 18.41 1.69
CA CYS A 74 5.18 17.00 1.73
C CYS A 74 5.78 16.70 3.11
N PHE A 75 5.32 15.63 3.75
CA PHE A 75 5.81 15.15 5.04
C PHE A 75 5.98 13.63 5.00
N GLU A 76 6.82 13.14 5.89
CA GLU A 76 7.03 11.73 6.17
C GLU A 76 6.63 11.46 7.63
N MET A 77 6.21 10.23 7.93
CA MET A 77 5.88 9.84 9.30
C MET A 77 6.38 8.43 9.54
N GLU A 78 6.68 8.14 10.80
CA GLU A 78 6.95 6.79 11.26
C GLU A 78 5.67 6.13 11.75
N GLY A 79 5.58 4.81 11.59
CA GLY A 79 4.42 4.03 12.00
C GLY A 79 3.36 3.86 10.92
N GLU A 80 2.31 3.13 11.29
CA GLU A 80 1.20 2.76 10.42
C GLU A 80 0.01 3.70 10.64
N ILE A 81 -0.77 3.98 9.59
CA ILE A 81 -1.99 4.79 9.69
C ILE A 81 -3.20 3.86 9.75
N PRO A 82 -3.84 3.70 10.92
CA PRO A 82 -4.95 2.76 11.09
C PRO A 82 -6.29 3.33 10.60
N PHE A 83 -7.12 2.42 10.12
CA PHE A 83 -8.49 2.65 9.65
C PHE A 83 -9.40 1.51 10.10
N GLU A 84 -10.66 1.83 10.38
CA GLU A 84 -11.74 0.85 10.48
C GLU A 84 -12.53 0.85 9.17
N LEU A 85 -12.67 -0.32 8.55
CA LEU A 85 -13.29 -0.54 7.25
C LEU A 85 -14.61 -1.30 7.43
N GLU A 86 -15.63 -0.90 6.66
CA GLU A 86 -16.86 -1.66 6.45
C GLU A 86 -17.07 -1.88 4.96
N PHE A 87 -17.33 -3.11 4.55
CA PHE A 87 -17.71 -3.42 3.18
C PHE A 87 -18.61 -4.65 3.11
N GLU A 88 -19.41 -4.75 2.05
CA GLU A 88 -20.31 -5.87 1.82
C GLU A 88 -19.81 -6.72 0.65
N ILE A 89 -19.74 -8.04 0.86
CA ILE A 89 -19.43 -9.02 -0.18
C ILE A 89 -20.49 -10.11 -0.13
N ASP A 90 -21.18 -10.33 -1.25
CA ASP A 90 -22.21 -11.37 -1.40
C ASP A 90 -23.29 -11.32 -0.30
N GLY A 91 -23.71 -10.10 0.11
CA GLY A 91 -24.72 -9.89 1.15
C GLY A 91 -24.23 -9.99 2.59
N GLN A 92 -22.94 -10.30 2.78
CA GLN A 92 -22.31 -10.34 4.11
C GLN A 92 -21.51 -9.05 4.36
N VAL A 93 -21.80 -8.41 5.49
CA VAL A 93 -21.05 -7.23 5.95
C VAL A 93 -19.81 -7.70 6.69
N PHE A 94 -18.67 -7.12 6.31
CA PHE A 94 -17.38 -7.32 6.95
C PHE A 94 -16.94 -6.01 7.59
N GLU A 95 -16.46 -6.11 8.83
CA GLU A 95 -15.82 -5.02 9.56
C GLU A 95 -14.38 -5.43 9.85
N GLU A 96 -13.42 -4.64 9.38
CA GLU A 96 -12.01 -4.98 9.43
C GLU A 96 -11.17 -3.78 9.84
N ARG A 97 -10.13 -4.00 10.64
CA ARG A 97 -9.11 -2.98 10.87
C ARG A 97 -7.99 -3.14 9.86
N ALA A 98 -7.51 -2.03 9.31
CA ALA A 98 -6.45 -2.07 8.32
C ALA A 98 -5.56 -0.83 8.38
N ASN A 99 -4.28 -1.03 8.02
CA ASN A 99 -3.29 0.02 7.96
C ASN A 99 -3.05 0.46 6.52
N LEU A 100 -2.99 1.77 6.29
CA LEU A 100 -2.66 2.32 4.97
C LEU A 100 -1.20 2.01 4.63
N VAL A 101 -0.98 1.34 3.50
CA VAL A 101 0.36 0.98 2.99
C VAL A 101 0.82 1.92 1.89
N TRP A 102 -0.10 2.38 1.04
CA TRP A 102 0.22 3.32 -0.03
C TRP A 102 -1.01 4.07 -0.50
N MET A 103 -0.78 5.27 -1.03
CA MET A 103 -1.78 6.07 -1.71
C MET A 103 -1.24 6.51 -3.06
N GLY A 104 -2.00 6.27 -4.12
CA GLY A 104 -1.66 6.63 -5.49
C GLY A 104 -2.66 7.64 -6.06
N GLN A 105 -2.14 8.58 -6.86
CA GLN A 105 -2.95 9.41 -7.73
C GLN A 105 -3.07 8.73 -9.10
N GLY A 106 -4.30 8.35 -9.47
CA GLY A 106 -4.63 7.90 -10.81
C GLY A 106 -5.07 9.07 -11.71
N GLU A 107 -5.36 8.75 -12.97
CA GLU A 107 -5.94 9.70 -13.92
C GLU A 107 -7.33 10.18 -13.47
N LYS A 108 -7.72 11.40 -13.89
CA LYS A 108 -9.06 11.99 -13.67
C LYS A 108 -9.48 12.03 -12.19
N SER A 109 -8.59 12.46 -11.32
CA SER A 109 -8.84 12.63 -9.88
C SER A 109 -9.16 11.34 -9.12
N ARG A 110 -8.93 10.17 -9.72
CA ARG A 110 -9.07 8.90 -9.01
C ARG A 110 -7.93 8.76 -8.01
N ARG A 111 -8.26 8.37 -6.79
CA ARG A 111 -7.29 7.99 -5.76
C ARG A 111 -7.36 6.49 -5.56
N GLN A 112 -6.20 5.86 -5.46
CA GLN A 112 -6.10 4.46 -5.07
C GLN A 112 -5.45 4.40 -3.71
N LEU A 113 -6.05 3.66 -2.80
CA LEU A 113 -5.54 3.45 -1.46
C LEU A 113 -5.34 1.95 -1.29
N GLY A 114 -4.15 1.56 -0.83
CA GLY A 114 -3.85 0.17 -0.53
C GLY A 114 -3.71 0.00 0.97
N PHE A 115 -4.47 -0.96 1.51
CA PHE A 115 -4.47 -1.27 2.93
C PHE A 115 -3.91 -2.68 3.18
N LYS A 116 -3.43 -2.91 4.40
CA LYS A 116 -3.07 -4.22 4.95
C LYS A 116 -3.94 -4.46 6.17
N PHE A 117 -4.67 -5.57 6.18
CA PHE A 117 -5.51 -5.95 7.32
C PHE A 117 -4.66 -6.23 8.56
N VAL A 118 -5.15 -5.80 9.72
CA VAL A 118 -4.60 -6.11 11.03
C VAL A 118 -5.22 -7.44 11.49
N PRO A 119 -4.41 -8.42 11.94
CA PRO A 119 -4.94 -9.67 12.49
C PRO A 119 -5.89 -9.40 13.66
N ALA A 120 -6.96 -10.20 13.79
CA ALA A 120 -7.95 -10.02 14.85
C ALA A 120 -7.35 -10.08 16.27
N GLU A 121 -6.27 -10.82 16.46
CA GLU A 121 -5.54 -10.96 17.75
C GLU A 121 -4.82 -9.67 18.17
N GLU A 122 -4.51 -8.79 17.21
CA GLU A 122 -3.83 -7.50 17.41
C GLU A 122 -4.79 -6.32 17.27
N SER A 123 -6.07 -6.60 16.99
CA SER A 123 -7.07 -5.60 16.66
C SER A 123 -7.81 -5.11 17.91
N GLU A 124 -7.24 -4.16 18.64
CA GLU A 124 -8.00 -3.35 19.60
C GLU A 124 -8.81 -2.30 18.83
N THR A 125 -10.11 -2.54 18.61
CA THR A 125 -10.95 -1.57 17.87
C THR A 125 -11.15 -0.30 18.68
N SER A 126 -11.06 0.84 18.02
CA SER A 126 -11.38 2.14 18.63
C SER A 126 -12.89 2.36 18.72
N GLY A 127 -13.67 1.59 17.96
CA GLY A 127 -15.13 1.61 17.97
C GLY A 127 -15.71 2.85 17.29
N LEU A 128 -14.90 3.59 16.52
CA LEU A 128 -15.32 4.82 15.84
C LEU A 128 -16.36 4.53 14.77
N LEU A 129 -16.20 3.42 14.04
CA LEU A 129 -17.16 2.96 13.05
C LEU A 129 -18.50 2.60 13.71
N TRP A 130 -18.44 1.93 14.87
CA TRP A 130 -19.63 1.62 15.67
C TRP A 130 -20.33 2.91 16.17
N LEU A 131 -19.57 3.85 16.74
CA LEU A 131 -20.09 5.14 17.19
C LEU A 131 -20.75 5.91 16.04
N HIS A 132 -20.12 5.94 14.87
CA HIS A 132 -20.68 6.57 13.67
C HIS A 132 -22.01 5.92 13.26
N LYS A 133 -22.15 4.60 13.36
CA LYS A 133 -23.41 3.91 13.09
C LYS A 133 -24.49 4.28 14.11
N GLU A 134 -24.16 4.33 15.39
CA GLU A 134 -25.13 4.69 16.44
C GLU A 134 -25.62 6.13 16.31
N LEU A 135 -24.73 7.08 16.03
CA LEU A 135 -25.13 8.47 15.77
C LEU A 135 -26.08 8.58 14.57
N ASN A 136 -25.77 7.89 13.47
CA ASN A 136 -26.65 7.86 12.30
C ASN A 136 -28.01 7.18 12.56
N LYS A 137 -28.08 6.20 13.47
CA LYS A 137 -29.35 5.61 13.90
C LYS A 137 -30.18 6.61 14.70
N LEU A 138 -29.54 7.33 15.63
CA LEU A 138 -30.19 8.34 16.46
C LEU A 138 -30.72 9.51 15.64
N ASP A 139 -29.98 9.99 14.63
CA ASP A 139 -30.44 11.05 13.74
C ASP A 139 -31.65 10.61 12.91
N LYS A 140 -31.71 9.34 12.48
CA LYS A 140 -32.87 8.78 11.78
C LYS A 140 -34.08 8.55 12.69
N LEU A 141 -33.87 8.44 14.01
CA LEU A 141 -34.93 8.31 15.01
C LEU A 141 -35.46 9.69 15.47
N ASN A 142 -34.63 10.73 15.38
CA ASN A 142 -34.98 12.09 15.77
C ASN A 142 -35.42 12.99 14.60
N GLY A 143 -35.25 12.53 13.36
CA GLY A 143 -35.85 13.13 12.17
C GLY A 143 -37.27 12.63 11.94
N ASP A 144 -38.25 13.25 12.60
CA ASP A 144 -39.67 13.19 12.17
C ASP A 144 -39.83 13.89 10.79
N PRO A 145 -40.84 13.50 9.98
CA PRO A 145 -40.99 13.92 8.58
C PRO A 145 -41.13 15.43 8.33
#